data_AF-A0A8C3IE99-F1
#
_entry.id   AF-A0A8C3IE99-F1
#
_cell.length_a   1.000
_cell.length_b   1.000
_cell.length_c   1.000
_cell.angle_alpha   90.00
_cell.angle_beta   90.00
_cell.angle_gamma   90.00
#
_symmetry.space_group_name_H-M   'P 1'
#
loop_
_entity.id
_entity.type
_entity.pdbx_description
1 polymer ?
#
loop_
_entity_poly.entity_id
_entity_poly.type
_entity_poly.pdbx_seq_one_letter_code
_entity_poly.pdbx_strand_id
1 'polypeptide(L)'
;MDNDYFFLLQIQTAKPVVDTTTPLTYGHLHLKLKKLKLEKERLSVIERDNHLLLEKMSSIMRTKGRIDNKNYYQAKREKREKELLRVNQENQAILDRITKCEPQYQVQRWHEDWQRAEKYMDSIARYPRGWYKLQNRKVTWISGVFS
;
A
#
# COMPACT_ATOMS: atom_id res chain seq x y z
N MET A 1 -23.14 102.59 -14.11
CA MET A 1 -22.77 101.21 -14.53
C MET A 1 -21.82 100.63 -13.48
N ASP A 2 -22.20 100.68 -12.20
CA ASP A 2 -21.22 100.60 -11.10
C ASP A 2 -21.61 99.63 -9.96
N ASN A 3 -22.85 99.09 -9.97
CA ASN A 3 -23.31 98.15 -8.94
C ASN A 3 -22.95 96.69 -9.24
N ASP A 4 -22.97 96.27 -10.52
CA ASP A 4 -22.65 94.88 -10.88
C ASP A 4 -21.18 94.54 -10.61
N TYR A 5 -20.28 95.49 -10.86
CA TYR A 5 -18.86 95.32 -10.56
C TYR A 5 -18.60 95.17 -9.05
N PHE A 6 -19.34 95.92 -8.23
CA PHE A 6 -19.23 95.84 -6.77
C PHE A 6 -19.71 94.48 -6.23
N PHE A 7 -20.84 93.97 -6.73
CA PHE A 7 -21.36 92.66 -6.34
C PHE A 7 -20.44 91.51 -6.76
N LEU A 8 -19.92 91.54 -7.98
CA LEU A 8 -18.97 90.53 -8.46
C LEU A 8 -17.67 90.51 -7.64
N LEU A 9 -17.19 91.69 -7.22
CA LEU A 9 -16.02 91.79 -6.35
C LEU A 9 -16.28 91.20 -4.96
N GLN A 10 -17.46 91.42 -4.37
CA GLN A 10 -17.83 90.80 -3.10
C GLN A 10 -17.92 89.28 -3.21
N ILE A 11 -18.49 88.76 -4.29
CA ILE A 11 -18.62 87.31 -4.51
C ILE A 11 -17.23 86.68 -4.70
N GLN A 12 -16.33 87.32 -5.44
CA GLN A 12 -14.96 86.81 -5.67
C GLN A 12 -14.05 86.90 -4.44
N THR A 13 -14.26 87.87 -3.56
CA THR A 13 -13.43 88.08 -2.36
C THR A 13 -13.98 87.40 -1.11
N ALA A 14 -15.22 86.89 -1.16
CA ALA A 14 -15.83 86.14 -0.08
C ALA A 14 -15.06 84.83 0.18
N LYS A 15 -14.60 84.65 1.43
CA LYS A 15 -13.92 83.41 1.83
C LYS A 15 -14.93 82.27 1.94
N PRO A 16 -14.60 81.07 1.45
CA PRO A 16 -15.47 79.91 1.61
C PRO A 16 -15.66 79.59 3.09
N VAL A 17 -16.91 79.45 3.52
CA VAL A 17 -17.29 79.12 4.92
C VAL A 17 -17.03 77.64 5.23
N VAL A 18 -17.04 76.79 4.20
CA VAL A 18 -16.85 75.34 4.32
C VAL A 18 -15.51 74.97 3.73
N ASP A 19 -14.71 74.23 4.50
CA ASP A 19 -13.48 73.63 4.03
C ASP A 19 -13.81 72.56 2.96
N THR A 20 -13.35 72.80 1.74
CA THR A 20 -13.51 71.88 0.60
C THR A 20 -12.24 71.10 0.30
N THR A 21 -11.22 71.19 1.16
CA THR A 21 -9.97 70.44 0.98
C THR A 21 -10.23 68.94 1.07
N THR A 22 -9.50 68.18 0.26
CA THR A 22 -9.64 66.73 0.25
C THR A 22 -9.18 66.17 1.60
N PRO A 23 -9.99 65.31 2.27
CA PRO A 23 -9.60 64.74 3.54
C PRO A 23 -8.30 63.93 3.42
N LEU A 24 -7.51 63.91 4.50
CA LEU A 24 -6.22 63.24 4.52
C LEU A 24 -6.37 61.75 4.18
N THR A 25 -5.73 61.32 3.10
CA THR A 25 -5.71 59.91 2.71
C THR A 25 -4.66 59.17 3.51
N TYR A 26 -5.09 58.15 4.24
CA TYR A 26 -4.17 57.30 5.01
C TYR A 26 -3.80 56.07 4.20
N GLY A 27 -2.49 55.86 3.99
CA GLY A 27 -1.98 54.72 3.20
C GLY A 27 -2.39 53.35 3.76
N HIS A 28 -2.56 53.22 5.08
CA HIS A 28 -2.95 51.98 5.73
C HIS A 28 -4.41 51.56 5.46
N LEU A 29 -5.29 52.48 5.04
CA LEU A 29 -6.66 52.17 4.60
C LEU A 29 -6.68 51.56 3.19
N HIS A 30 -5.73 51.93 2.33
CA HIS A 30 -5.67 51.50 0.94
C HIS A 30 -4.75 50.29 0.73
N LEU A 31 -3.73 50.14 1.59
CA LEU A 31 -2.73 49.08 1.50
C LEU A 31 -2.86 48.09 2.66
N LYS A 32 -3.26 46.85 2.34
CA LYS A 32 -3.27 45.73 3.29
C LYS A 32 -1.86 45.15 3.49
N LEU A 33 -0.98 45.92 4.12
CA LEU A 33 0.45 45.59 4.28
C LEU A 33 0.69 44.20 4.90
N LYS A 34 -0.11 43.80 5.90
CA LYS A 34 -0.01 42.47 6.52
C LYS A 34 -0.28 41.34 5.51
N LYS A 35 -1.27 41.51 4.63
CA LYS A 35 -1.59 40.53 3.58
C LYS A 35 -0.45 40.43 2.57
N LEU A 36 0.09 41.56 2.13
CA LEU A 36 1.22 41.60 1.19
C LEU A 36 2.47 40.93 1.76
N LYS A 37 2.77 41.19 3.04
CA LYS A 37 3.89 40.56 3.73
C LYS A 37 3.76 39.04 3.81
N LEU A 38 2.58 38.55 4.21
CA LEU A 38 2.33 37.12 4.33
C LEU A 38 2.39 36.41 2.98
N GLU A 39 1.88 37.02 1.93
CA GLU A 39 1.99 36.46 0.56
C GLU A 39 3.46 36.39 0.11
N LYS A 40 4.24 37.45 0.37
CA LYS A 40 5.67 37.46 0.06
C LYS A 40 6.45 36.36 0.81
N GLU A 41 6.15 36.18 2.09
CA GLU A 41 6.76 35.12 2.91
C GLU A 41 6.39 33.73 2.36
N ARG A 42 5.12 33.51 2.02
CA ARG A 42 4.65 32.26 1.41
C ARG A 42 5.36 31.97 0.09
N LEU A 43 5.45 32.95 -0.80
CA LEU A 43 6.15 32.81 -2.09
C LEU A 43 7.64 32.50 -1.89
N SER A 44 8.30 33.14 -0.92
CA SER A 44 9.71 32.87 -0.61
C SER A 44 9.95 31.44 -0.13
N VAL A 45 9.01 30.84 0.61
CA VAL A 45 9.07 29.41 0.99
C VAL A 45 8.96 28.53 -0.24
N ILE A 46 7.96 28.77 -1.09
CA ILE A 46 7.73 27.99 -2.31
C ILE A 46 8.96 28.05 -3.23
N GLU A 47 9.54 29.23 -3.45
CA GLU A 47 10.73 29.39 -4.29
C GLU A 47 11.94 28.62 -3.76
N ARG A 48 12.17 28.67 -2.44
CA ARG A 48 13.27 27.95 -1.79
C ARG A 48 13.09 26.44 -1.91
N ASP A 49 11.88 25.95 -1.67
CA ASP A 49 11.56 24.53 -1.75
C ASP A 49 11.67 24.02 -3.19
N ASN A 50 11.20 24.81 -4.16
CA ASN A 50 11.35 24.50 -5.58
C ASN A 50 12.83 24.45 -5.99
N HIS A 51 13.65 25.40 -5.53
CA HIS A 51 15.08 25.39 -5.80
C HIS A 51 15.74 24.12 -5.24
N LEU A 52 15.45 23.77 -3.97
CA LEU A 52 15.98 22.56 -3.33
C LEU A 52 15.53 21.29 -4.07
N LEU A 53 14.27 21.24 -4.50
CA LEU A 53 13.74 20.11 -5.25
C LEU A 53 14.46 19.93 -6.58
N LEU A 54 14.64 21.02 -7.33
CA LEU A 54 15.35 21.00 -8.61
C LEU A 54 16.81 20.60 -8.44
N GLU A 55 17.48 21.06 -7.38
CA GLU A 55 18.85 20.65 -7.06
C GLU A 55 18.94 19.13 -6.80
N LYS A 56 18.02 18.58 -5.99
CA LYS A 56 17.94 17.14 -5.73
C LYS A 56 17.64 16.33 -6.98
N MET A 57 16.67 16.77 -7.79
CA MET A 57 16.34 16.14 -9.07
C MET A 57 17.55 16.16 -10.00
N SER A 58 18.24 17.30 -10.12
CA SER A 58 19.46 17.43 -10.92
C SER A 58 20.56 16.48 -10.44
N SER A 59 20.73 16.35 -9.12
CA SER A 59 21.68 15.39 -8.54
C SER A 59 21.32 13.94 -8.87
N ILE A 60 20.03 13.56 -8.79
CA ILE A 60 19.55 12.22 -9.15
C ILE A 60 19.71 11.97 -10.66
N MET A 61 19.43 12.96 -11.50
CA MET A 61 19.58 12.84 -12.95
C MET A 61 21.05 12.67 -13.36
N ARG A 62 21.96 13.41 -12.71
CA ARG A 62 23.42 13.28 -12.96
C ARG A 62 23.98 11.96 -12.44
N THR A 63 23.57 11.54 -11.25
CA THR A 63 24.06 10.33 -10.61
C THR A 63 23.10 9.19 -10.90
N LYS A 64 23.40 8.31 -11.87
CA LYS A 64 22.59 7.12 -12.26
C LYS A 64 22.24 6.18 -11.09
N GLY A 65 21.32 6.60 -10.21
CA GLY A 65 20.70 5.79 -9.16
C GLY A 65 21.66 4.96 -8.32
N ARG A 66 22.68 5.57 -7.71
CA ARG A 66 23.50 4.86 -6.73
C ARG A 66 22.68 4.69 -5.45
N ILE A 67 21.92 3.61 -5.36
CA ILE A 67 21.22 3.17 -4.16
C ILE A 67 22.31 2.71 -3.18
N ASP A 68 22.60 3.53 -2.18
CA ASP A 68 23.52 3.23 -1.09
C ASP A 68 22.84 2.41 0.02
N ASN A 69 22.01 1.43 -0.36
CA ASN A 69 21.51 0.39 0.54
C ASN A 69 22.65 -0.56 0.91
N LYS A 70 23.69 -0.03 1.55
CA LYS A 70 24.64 -0.79 2.35
C LYS A 70 23.98 -0.98 3.70
N ASN A 71 23.17 -2.01 3.80
CA ASN A 71 22.65 -2.44 5.07
C ASN A 71 23.81 -3.00 5.92
N TYR A 72 24.38 -2.18 6.80
CA TYR A 72 25.42 -2.59 7.76
C TYR A 72 24.86 -3.42 8.93
N TYR A 73 23.67 -4.01 8.77
CA TYR A 73 23.12 -4.92 9.75
C TYR A 73 23.98 -6.20 9.81
N GLN A 74 24.86 -6.26 10.81
CA GLN A 74 25.51 -7.50 11.18
C GLN A 74 24.43 -8.43 11.72
N ALA A 75 24.01 -9.39 10.89
CA ALA A 75 23.22 -10.51 11.37
C ALA A 75 23.94 -11.11 12.59
N LYS A 76 23.23 -11.24 13.72
CA LYS A 76 23.77 -11.80 14.97
C LYS A 76 24.12 -13.27 14.77
N ARG A 77 25.27 -13.53 14.14
CA ARG A 77 25.78 -14.84 13.73
C ARG A 77 25.78 -15.81 14.91
N GLU A 78 26.24 -15.35 16.07
CA GLU A 78 26.26 -16.13 17.30
C GLU A 78 24.86 -16.57 17.76
N LYS A 79 23.84 -15.70 17.67
CA LYS A 79 22.46 -16.06 18.02
C LYS A 79 21.91 -17.11 17.04
N ARG A 80 22.22 -16.97 15.75
CA ARG A 80 21.83 -17.94 14.72
C ARG A 80 22.51 -19.29 14.93
N GLU A 81 23.80 -19.31 15.26
CA GLU A 81 24.56 -20.54 15.53
C GLU A 81 24.02 -21.26 16.78
N LYS A 82 23.69 -20.53 17.85
CA LYS A 82 23.07 -21.09 19.07
C LYS A 82 21.69 -21.69 18.79
N GLU A 83 20.83 -20.97 18.05
CA GLU A 83 19.51 -21.49 17.65
C GLU A 83 19.63 -22.71 16.74
N LEU A 84 20.58 -22.70 15.79
CA LEU A 84 20.82 -23.85 14.91
C LEU A 84 21.24 -25.07 15.71
N LEU A 85 22.14 -24.91 16.69
CA LEU A 85 22.57 -26.00 17.55
C LEU A 85 21.40 -26.56 18.37
N ARG A 86 20.56 -25.68 18.95
CA ARG A 86 19.38 -26.09 19.73
C ARG A 86 18.41 -26.92 18.87
N VAL A 87 18.04 -26.40 17.70
CA VAL A 87 17.14 -27.08 16.77
C VAL A 87 17.71 -28.42 16.32
N ASN A 88 19.02 -28.49 16.06
CA ASN A 88 19.65 -29.74 15.64
C ASN A 88 19.61 -30.81 16.75
N GLN A 89 19.87 -30.41 18.00
CA GLN A 89 19.75 -31.30 19.16
C GLN A 89 18.32 -31.80 19.36
N GLU A 90 17.33 -30.90 19.25
CA GLU A 90 15.91 -31.26 19.34
C GLU A 90 15.52 -32.25 18.23
N ASN A 91 15.95 -31.99 16.99
CA ASN A 91 15.70 -32.85 15.85
C ASN A 91 16.32 -34.24 16.03
N GLN A 92 17.55 -34.32 16.55
CA GLN A 92 18.19 -35.60 16.84
C GLN A 92 17.41 -36.40 17.89
N ALA A 93 16.95 -35.74 18.97
CA ALA A 93 16.15 -36.38 20.01
C ALA A 93 14.77 -36.86 19.50
N ILE A 94 14.19 -36.18 18.51
CA ILE A 94 12.95 -36.61 17.84
C ILE A 94 13.24 -37.81 16.94
N LEU A 95 14.31 -37.74 16.14
CA LEU A 95 14.71 -38.83 15.25
C LEU A 95 15.00 -40.12 16.02
N ASP A 96 15.72 -40.02 17.14
CA ASP A 96 16.02 -41.14 18.02
C ASP A 96 14.73 -41.75 18.59
N ARG A 97 13.73 -40.94 18.91
CA ARG A 97 12.42 -41.43 19.37
C ARG A 97 11.67 -42.16 18.26
N ILE A 98 11.58 -41.56 17.08
CA ILE A 98 10.88 -42.17 15.92
C ILE A 98 11.52 -43.50 15.54
N THR A 99 12.85 -43.57 15.54
CA THR A 99 13.60 -44.78 15.16
C THR A 99 13.53 -45.89 16.20
N LYS A 100 13.51 -45.55 17.50
CA LYS A 100 13.39 -46.54 18.59
C LYS A 100 11.96 -47.00 18.83
N CYS A 101 10.97 -46.22 18.42
CA CYS A 101 9.57 -46.64 18.49
C CYS A 101 9.33 -47.79 17.50
N GLU A 102 8.93 -48.95 18.01
CA GLU A 102 8.48 -50.04 17.16
C GLU A 102 7.15 -49.66 16.47
N PRO A 103 6.96 -50.04 15.19
CA PRO A 103 5.71 -49.81 14.51
C PRO A 103 4.58 -50.57 15.23
N GLN A 104 3.61 -49.84 15.75
CA GLN A 104 2.47 -50.41 16.48
C GLN A 104 1.59 -51.33 15.62
N TYR A 105 1.74 -51.26 14.30
CA TYR A 105 1.01 -52.06 13.33
C TYR A 105 1.98 -52.88 12.49
N GLN A 106 1.79 -54.20 12.48
CA GLN A 106 2.52 -55.09 11.59
C GLN A 106 1.90 -55.00 10.20
N VAL A 107 2.59 -54.37 9.26
CA VAL A 107 2.14 -54.18 7.86
C VAL A 107 1.67 -55.49 7.23
N GLN A 108 2.35 -56.59 7.53
CA GLN A 108 1.98 -57.92 7.03
C GLN A 108 0.61 -58.37 7.54
N ARG A 109 0.32 -58.21 8.84
CA ARG A 109 -0.99 -58.55 9.41
C ARG A 109 -2.09 -57.67 8.84
N TRP A 110 -1.82 -56.39 8.66
CA TRP A 110 -2.77 -55.47 8.03
C TRP A 110 -3.11 -55.88 6.59
N HIS A 111 -2.11 -56.35 5.85
CA HIS A 111 -2.32 -56.87 4.50
C HIS A 111 -3.18 -58.14 4.51
N GLU A 112 -2.91 -59.07 5.42
CA GLU A 112 -3.69 -60.30 5.58
C GLU A 112 -5.14 -60.02 6.01
N ASP A 113 -5.34 -59.10 6.95
CA ASP A 113 -6.66 -58.65 7.41
C ASP A 113 -7.43 -57.96 6.28
N TRP A 114 -6.75 -57.14 5.48
CA TRP A 114 -7.34 -56.50 4.31
C TRP A 114 -7.76 -57.54 3.26
N GLN A 115 -6.92 -58.53 2.96
CA GLN A 115 -7.27 -59.62 2.04
C GLN A 115 -8.45 -60.46 2.56
N ARG A 116 -8.52 -60.69 3.88
CA ARG A 116 -9.63 -61.42 4.51
C ARG A 116 -10.93 -60.62 4.42
N ALA A 117 -10.88 -59.33 4.71
CA ALA A 117 -12.01 -58.43 4.55
C ALA A 117 -12.46 -58.38 3.08
N GLU A 118 -11.52 -58.37 2.14
CA GLU A 118 -11.80 -58.40 0.70
C GLU A 118 -12.57 -59.66 0.28
N LYS A 119 -12.14 -60.84 0.75
CA LYS A 119 -12.84 -62.12 0.50
C LYS A 119 -14.22 -62.15 1.16
N TYR A 120 -14.32 -61.65 2.40
CA TYR A 120 -15.60 -61.55 3.09
C TYR A 120 -16.57 -60.66 2.31
N MET A 121 -16.12 -59.47 1.89
CA MET A 121 -16.90 -58.56 1.05
C MET A 121 -17.37 -59.22 -0.24
N ASP A 122 -16.53 -60.00 -0.94
CA ASP A 122 -16.96 -60.74 -2.13
C ASP A 122 -18.05 -61.78 -1.83
N SER A 123 -17.94 -62.46 -0.69
CA SER A 123 -18.90 -63.51 -0.31
C SER A 123 -20.27 -62.95 0.10
N ILE A 124 -20.32 -61.74 0.68
CA ILE A 124 -21.57 -61.09 1.11
C ILE A 124 -22.15 -60.13 0.07
N ALA A 125 -21.38 -59.79 -0.96
CA ALA A 125 -21.81 -58.84 -1.97
C ALA A 125 -22.90 -59.46 -2.85
N ARG A 126 -24.03 -58.74 -2.97
CA ARG A 126 -25.12 -59.12 -3.87
C ARG A 126 -24.72 -59.07 -5.35
N TYR A 127 -23.74 -58.25 -5.71
CA TYR A 127 -23.27 -58.07 -7.09
C TYR A 127 -21.74 -58.09 -7.15
N PRO A 128 -21.15 -58.69 -8.20
CA PRO A 128 -19.69 -58.76 -8.34
C PRO A 128 -19.04 -57.36 -8.33
N ARG A 129 -17.85 -57.25 -7.76
CA ARG A 129 -17.07 -56.01 -7.77
C ARG A 129 -16.85 -55.53 -9.20
N GLY A 130 -17.23 -54.28 -9.49
CA GLY A 130 -17.15 -53.70 -10.84
C GLY A 130 -18.35 -53.99 -11.75
N TRP A 131 -19.43 -54.60 -11.26
CA TRP A 131 -20.68 -54.86 -12.01
C TRP A 131 -21.21 -53.63 -12.78
N TYR A 132 -21.15 -52.43 -12.19
CA TYR A 132 -21.63 -51.20 -12.82
C TYR A 132 -20.79 -50.76 -14.05
N LYS A 133 -19.52 -51.20 -14.14
CA LYS A 133 -18.66 -50.91 -15.31
C LYS A 133 -19.04 -51.73 -16.54
N LEU A 134 -19.69 -52.88 -16.36
CA LEU A 134 -20.20 -53.72 -17.45
C LEU A 134 -21.52 -53.19 -18.05
N GLN A 135 -22.31 -52.43 -17.28
CA GLN A 135 -23.55 -51.82 -17.79
C GLN A 135 -23.28 -50.69 -18.79
N ASN A 136 -22.26 -49.85 -18.54
CA ASN A 136 -21.89 -48.77 -19.45
C ASN A 136 -21.35 -49.27 -20.82
N ARG A 137 -20.90 -50.52 -20.93
CA ARG A 137 -20.52 -51.14 -22.21
C ARG A 137 -21.71 -51.63 -23.03
N LYS A 138 -22.85 -51.96 -22.42
CA LYS A 138 -24.04 -52.41 -23.16
C LYS A 138 -24.84 -51.26 -23.76
N VAL A 139 -24.76 -50.06 -23.17
CA VAL A 139 -25.43 -48.85 -23.68
C VAL A 139 -24.76 -48.32 -24.95
N THR A 140 -23.43 -48.49 -25.11
CA THR A 140 -22.69 -48.04 -26.31
C THR A 140 -22.94 -48.89 -27.56
N TRP A 141 -23.41 -50.14 -27.44
CA TRP A 141 -23.78 -50.98 -28.60
C TRP A 141 -25.18 -50.68 -29.13
N ILE A 142 -26.04 -50.06 -28.32
CA ILE A 142 -27.45 -49.79 -28.70
C ILE A 142 -27.59 -48.40 -29.35
N SER A 143 -26.67 -47.46 -29.10
CA SER A 143 -26.67 -46.14 -29.73
C SER A 143 -26.06 -46.09 -31.14
N GLY A 144 -25.49 -47.21 -31.64
CA GLY A 144 -24.89 -47.28 -32.98
C GLY A 144 -25.69 -48.07 -34.02
N VAL A 145 -26.87 -48.61 -33.66
CA VAL A 145 -27.69 -49.45 -34.55
C VAL A 145 -28.94 -48.71 -35.06
N PHE A 146 -29.12 -47.45 -34.67
CA PHE A 146 -30.10 -46.53 -35.25
C PHE A 146 -29.41 -45.22 -35.62
N SER A 147 -28.69 -45.22 -36.75
CA SER A 147 -28.48 -44.04 -37.59
C SER A 147 -28.07 -44.44 -38.99
#